data_AF-A0A925N1U8-F1
#
_entry.id   AF-A0A925N1U8-F1
#
_cell.length_a   1.000
_cell.length_b   1.000
_cell.length_c   1.000
_cell.angle_alpha   90.00
_cell.angle_beta   90.00
_cell.angle_gamma   90.00
#
_symmetry.space_group_name_H-M   'P 1'
#
loop_
_entity.id
_entity.type
_entity.pdbx_description
1 polymer ?
#
loop_
_entity_poly.entity_id
_entity_poly.type
_entity_poly.pdbx_seq_one_letter_code
_entity_poly.pdbx_strand_id
1 'polypeptide(L)'
;DMRELGADAEALHAEAGRRAKGAGITRLYALGALSAAAAETFGSGARNFDTHAQLAQALRADLQLAAEGIAAAESAAAAELPVILVKGSRGSAMDRVVDALLSGEGAAHAA
;
A
#
# COMPACT_ATOMS: atom_id res chain seq x y z
N ASP A 1 2.23 -2.06 11.51
CA ASP A 1 3.29 -2.14 12.55
C ASP A 1 3.68 -3.56 12.95
N MET A 2 4.98 -3.82 13.00
CA MET A 2 5.58 -5.03 13.60
C MET A 2 5.82 -4.80 15.10
N ARG A 3 4.74 -4.83 15.90
CA ARG A 3 4.75 -4.46 17.32
C ARG A 3 5.51 -5.42 18.24
N GLU A 4 5.92 -6.59 17.73
CA GLU A 4 6.63 -7.63 18.46
C GLU A 4 8.15 -7.40 18.53
N LEU A 5 8.66 -6.35 17.89
CA LEU A 5 10.10 -6.11 17.72
C LEU A 5 10.79 -5.37 18.89
N GLY A 6 10.05 -4.96 19.92
CA GLY A 6 10.63 -4.29 21.09
C GLY A 6 11.32 -2.95 20.74
N ALA A 7 12.46 -2.67 21.37
CA ALA A 7 13.17 -1.40 21.24
C ALA A 7 13.67 -1.10 19.81
N ASP A 8 13.94 -2.14 19.00
CA ASP A 8 14.46 -1.98 17.65
C ASP A 8 13.36 -1.78 16.60
N ALA A 9 12.09 -1.70 17.01
CA ALA A 9 10.96 -1.66 16.10
C ALA A 9 11.09 -0.53 15.07
N GLU A 10 11.41 0.69 15.49
CA GLU A 10 11.54 1.83 14.59
C GLU A 10 12.67 1.65 13.57
N ALA A 11 13.86 1.24 14.03
CA ALA A 11 15.01 0.98 13.17
C ALA A 11 14.74 -0.13 12.15
N LEU A 12 14.01 -1.18 12.54
CA LEU A 12 13.64 -2.28 11.67
C LEU A 12 12.57 -1.88 10.63
N HIS A 13 11.64 -0.97 10.97
CA HIS A 13 10.71 -0.42 9.99
C HIS A 13 11.44 0.49 8.99
N ALA A 14 12.36 1.34 9.47
CA ALA A 14 13.22 2.15 8.63
C ALA A 14 14.06 1.29 7.65
N GLU A 15 14.61 0.18 8.11
CA GLU A 15 15.34 -0.76 7.25
C GLU A 15 14.42 -1.40 6.20
N ALA A 16 13.19 -1.76 6.58
CA ALA A 16 12.21 -2.28 5.63
C ALA A 16 11.87 -1.26 4.53
N GLY A 17 11.75 0.02 4.88
CA GLY A 17 11.54 1.13 3.94
C GLY A 17 12.66 1.25 2.90
N ARG A 18 13.91 1.28 3.36
CA ARG A 18 15.10 1.31 2.48
C ARG A 18 15.15 0.12 1.53
N ARG A 19 14.91 -1.09 2.04
CA ARG A 19 14.91 -2.32 1.24
C ARG A 19 13.80 -2.31 0.19
N ALA A 20 12.60 -1.87 0.56
CA ALA A 20 11.48 -1.76 -0.38
C ALA A 20 11.82 -0.82 -1.54
N LYS A 21 12.43 0.34 -1.25
CA LYS A 21 12.87 1.28 -2.29
C LYS A 21 13.97 0.67 -3.17
N GLY A 22 14.97 0.05 -2.56
CA GLY A 22 16.07 -0.62 -3.27
C GLY A 22 15.62 -1.80 -4.14
N ALA A 23 14.49 -2.43 -3.81
CA ALA A 23 13.88 -3.52 -4.58
C ALA A 23 13.04 -3.02 -5.77
N GLY A 24 12.94 -1.71 -6.01
CA GLY A 24 12.20 -1.16 -7.14
C GLY A 24 10.69 -1.03 -6.91
N ILE A 25 10.22 -1.11 -5.66
CA ILE A 25 8.81 -0.81 -5.36
C ILE A 25 8.53 0.67 -5.68
N THR A 26 7.45 0.92 -6.41
CA THR A 26 7.10 2.26 -6.90
C THR A 26 6.48 3.14 -5.82
N ARG A 27 5.61 2.56 -4.98
CA ARG A 27 4.88 3.28 -3.94
C ARG A 27 4.81 2.46 -2.65
N LEU A 28 4.89 3.14 -1.52
CA LEU A 28 4.75 2.53 -0.19
C LEU A 28 3.64 3.23 0.60
N TYR A 29 2.69 2.45 1.11
CA TYR A 29 1.61 2.94 1.95
C TYR A 29 1.83 2.37 3.35
N ALA A 30 2.09 3.25 4.31
CA ALA A 30 2.31 2.89 5.69
C ALA A 30 1.12 3.31 6.56
N LEU A 31 0.76 2.43 7.51
CA LEU A 31 -0.29 2.70 8.48
C LEU A 31 0.26 2.60 9.90
N GLY A 32 0.13 3.68 10.66
CA GLY A 32 0.53 3.75 12.07
C GLY A 32 1.94 4.28 12.29
N ALA A 33 2.23 4.60 13.56
CA ALA A 33 3.41 5.36 13.95
C ALA A 33 4.75 4.65 13.65
N LEU A 34 4.86 3.34 13.89
CA LEU A 34 6.11 2.62 13.61
C LEU A 34 6.34 2.46 12.10
N SER A 35 5.27 2.23 11.34
CA SER A 35 5.34 2.15 9.88
C SER A 35 5.70 3.49 9.22
N ALA A 36 5.54 4.62 9.93
CA ALA A 36 5.95 5.92 9.44
C ALA A 36 7.46 5.99 9.16
N ALA A 37 8.29 5.32 9.96
CA ALA A 37 9.74 5.23 9.75
C ALA A 37 10.10 4.49 8.44
N ALA A 38 9.27 3.51 8.03
CA ALA A 38 9.43 2.84 6.74
C ALA A 38 9.14 3.78 5.56
N ALA A 39 8.09 4.59 5.65
CA ALA A 39 7.80 5.56 4.60
C ALA A 39 8.84 6.67 4.50
N GLU A 40 9.31 7.18 5.63
CA GLU A 40 10.33 8.23 5.66
C GLU A 40 11.60 7.78 4.92
N THR A 41 12.08 6.58 5.22
CA THR A 41 13.29 6.03 4.61
C THR A 41 13.10 5.48 3.20
N PHE A 42 11.89 5.11 2.82
CA PHE A 42 11.53 4.83 1.43
C PHE A 42 11.61 6.12 0.58
N GLY A 43 11.21 7.26 1.16
CA GLY A 43 11.29 8.56 0.53
C GLY A 43 10.22 8.76 -0.55
N SER A 44 10.64 9.17 -1.75
CA SER A 44 9.71 9.51 -2.82
C SER A 44 8.81 8.32 -3.20
N GLY A 45 7.50 8.57 -3.23
CA GLY A 45 6.48 7.56 -3.49
C GLY A 45 5.91 6.90 -2.23
N ALA A 46 6.39 7.24 -1.04
CA ALA A 46 5.77 6.79 0.21
C ALA A 46 4.71 7.77 0.75
N ARG A 47 3.71 7.21 1.45
CA ARG A 47 2.70 7.97 2.19
C ARG A 47 2.36 7.28 3.51
N ASN A 48 2.13 8.09 4.55
CA ASN A 48 1.71 7.64 5.87
C ASN A 48 0.25 7.96 6.13
N PHE A 49 -0.43 7.06 6.80
CA PHE A 49 -1.83 7.19 7.17
C PHE A 49 -2.03 6.79 8.64
N ASP A 50 -3.04 7.39 9.26
CA ASP A 50 -3.43 7.08 10.65
C ASP A 50 -4.55 6.05 10.70
N THR A 51 -5.34 5.93 9.63
CA THR A 51 -6.50 5.02 9.57
C THR A 51 -6.53 4.18 8.28
N HIS A 52 -7.07 2.96 8.40
CA HIS A 52 -7.31 2.08 7.25
C HIS A 52 -8.16 2.74 6.17
N ALA A 53 -9.15 3.54 6.57
CA ALA A 53 -10.05 4.24 5.64
C ALA A 53 -9.29 5.25 4.78
N GLN A 54 -8.43 6.09 5.39
CA GLN A 54 -7.61 7.04 4.64
C GLN A 54 -6.66 6.34 3.67
N LEU A 55 -6.01 5.27 4.13
CA LEU A 55 -5.11 4.47 3.30
C LEU A 55 -5.86 3.86 2.11
N ALA A 56 -6.99 3.18 2.36
CA ALA A 56 -7.79 2.52 1.33
C ALA A 56 -8.35 3.52 0.31
N GLN A 57 -8.79 4.70 0.76
CA GLN A 57 -9.26 5.76 -0.12
C GLN A 57 -8.14 6.26 -1.04
N ALA A 58 -6.96 6.54 -0.49
CA ALA A 58 -5.81 7.00 -1.26
C ALA A 58 -5.33 5.95 -2.27
N LEU A 59 -5.28 4.68 -1.85
CA LEU A 59 -4.91 3.58 -2.73
C LEU A 59 -5.93 3.40 -3.86
N ARG A 60 -7.24 3.44 -3.56
CA ARG A 60 -8.30 3.35 -4.58
C ARG A 60 -8.18 4.45 -5.63
N ALA A 61 -7.98 5.69 -5.22
CA ALA A 61 -7.81 6.81 -6.15
C ALA A 61 -6.60 6.61 -7.07
N ASP A 62 -5.47 6.16 -6.51
CA ASP A 62 -4.27 5.87 -7.29
C ASP A 62 -4.48 4.74 -8.30
N LEU A 63 -5.24 3.69 -7.94
CA LEU A 63 -5.57 2.58 -8.83
C LEU A 63 -6.53 3.01 -9.95
N GLN A 64 -7.49 3.87 -9.66
CA GLN A 64 -8.40 4.42 -10.66
C GLN A 64 -7.63 5.23 -11.71
N LEU A 65 -6.73 6.11 -11.27
CA LEU A 65 -5.86 6.87 -12.17
C LEU A 65 -4.96 5.96 -13.02
N ALA A 66 -4.44 4.89 -12.44
CA ALA A 66 -3.65 3.90 -13.19
C ALA A 66 -4.51 3.19 -14.25
N ALA A 67 -5.74 2.78 -13.90
CA ALA A 67 -6.67 2.13 -14.81
C ALA A 67 -7.11 3.07 -15.96
N GLU A 68 -7.38 4.33 -15.66
CA GLU A 68 -7.69 5.36 -16.68
C GLU A 68 -6.52 5.60 -17.62
N GLY A 69 -5.30 5.68 -17.10
CA GLY A 69 -4.09 5.80 -17.91
C GLY A 69 -3.85 4.60 -18.82
N ILE A 70 -4.14 3.39 -18.33
CA ILE A 70 -4.12 2.15 -19.11
C ILE A 70 -5.18 2.18 -20.22
N ALA A 71 -6.42 2.55 -19.90
CA ALA A 71 -7.51 2.59 -20.87
C ALA A 71 -7.28 3.64 -21.97
N ALA A 72 -6.58 4.72 -21.65
CA ALA A 72 -6.20 5.77 -22.61
C ALA A 72 -4.95 5.42 -23.43
N ALA A 73 -4.19 4.38 -23.07
CA ALA A 73 -2.97 4.02 -23.78
C ALA A 73 -3.31 3.36 -25.13
N GLU A 74 -2.77 3.92 -26.23
CA GLU A 74 -3.00 3.41 -27.60
C GLU A 74 -2.35 2.05 -27.86
N SER A 75 -1.44 1.59 -26.99
CA SER A 75 -0.72 0.33 -27.12
C SER A 75 -0.83 -0.52 -25.86
N ALA A 76 -1.34 -1.75 -26.04
CA ALA A 76 -1.45 -2.75 -24.98
C ALA A 76 -0.10 -3.15 -24.36
N ALA A 77 1.02 -2.93 -25.06
CA ALA A 77 2.35 -3.26 -24.56
C ALA A 77 2.86 -2.32 -23.45
N ALA A 78 2.21 -1.18 -23.21
CA ALA A 78 2.60 -0.20 -22.19
C ALA A 78 1.69 -0.23 -20.94
N ALA A 79 0.64 -1.04 -20.96
CA ALA A 79 -0.44 -0.99 -19.98
C ALA A 79 -0.40 -2.19 -19.03
N GLU A 80 0.53 -2.18 -18.08
CA GLU A 80 0.54 -3.18 -17.00
C GLU A 80 -0.25 -2.69 -15.79
N LEU A 81 -1.13 -3.56 -15.28
CA LEU A 81 -1.86 -3.29 -14.04
C LEU A 81 -0.88 -3.27 -12.86
N PRO A 82 -1.10 -2.36 -11.89
CA PRO A 82 -0.28 -2.31 -10.69
C PRO A 82 -0.46 -3.58 -9.85
N VAL A 83 0.65 -4.18 -9.43
CA VAL A 83 0.67 -5.29 -8.47
C VAL A 83 0.71 -4.75 -7.05
N ILE A 84 -0.18 -5.23 -6.19
CA ILE A 84 -0.32 -4.77 -4.79
C ILE A 84 0.01 -5.92 -3.85
N LEU A 85 0.89 -5.65 -2.87
CA LEU A 85 1.14 -6.54 -1.73
C LEU A 85 0.66 -5.85 -0.45
N VAL A 86 -0.26 -6.50 0.26
CA VAL A 86 -0.72 -6.04 1.57
C VAL A 86 -0.07 -6.89 2.66
N LYS A 87 0.60 -6.25 3.62
CA LYS A 87 1.27 -6.93 4.74
C LYS A 87 1.04 -6.17 6.04
N GLY A 88 0.73 -6.91 7.12
CA GLY A 88 0.65 -6.37 8.47
C GLY A 88 0.68 -7.47 9.52
N SER A 89 0.96 -7.10 10.77
CA SER A 89 0.74 -8.00 11.91
C SER A 89 -0.75 -8.22 12.15
N ARG A 90 -1.13 -9.27 12.89
CA ARG A 90 -2.54 -9.52 13.26
C ARG A 90 -3.19 -8.28 13.89
N GLY A 91 -2.49 -7.62 14.82
CA GLY A 91 -2.96 -6.41 15.47
C GLY A 91 -3.01 -5.16 14.58
N SER A 92 -2.48 -5.22 13.35
CA SER A 92 -2.59 -4.13 12.37
C SER A 92 -3.90 -4.19 11.57
N ALA A 93 -4.61 -5.33 11.56
CA ALA A 93 -5.87 -5.52 10.82
C ALA A 93 -5.80 -5.04 9.34
N MET A 94 -4.76 -5.45 8.60
CA MET A 94 -4.56 -5.05 7.20
C MET A 94 -5.53 -5.72 6.21
N ASP A 95 -6.19 -6.81 6.64
CA ASP A 95 -7.35 -7.40 5.98
C ASP A 95 -8.44 -6.36 5.69
N ARG A 96 -8.65 -5.39 6.58
CA ARG A 96 -9.59 -4.27 6.34
C ARG A 96 -9.29 -3.44 5.10
N VAL A 97 -8.01 -3.30 4.72
CA VAL A 97 -7.64 -2.59 3.48
C VAL A 97 -8.02 -3.43 2.27
N VAL A 98 -7.77 -4.75 2.33
CA VAL A 98 -8.15 -5.68 1.27
C VAL A 98 -9.67 -5.69 1.08
N ASP A 99 -10.42 -5.85 2.16
CA ASP A 99 -11.88 -5.82 2.15
C ASP A 99 -12.41 -4.51 1.58
N ALA A 100 -11.84 -3.37 1.99
CA ALA A 100 -12.24 -2.06 1.51
C ALA A 100 -11.94 -1.86 0.01
N LEU A 101 -10.91 -2.50 -0.54
CA LEU A 101 -10.62 -2.47 -1.98
C LEU A 101 -11.61 -3.34 -2.76
N LEU A 102 -11.82 -4.58 -2.32
CA LEU A 102 -12.69 -5.55 -3.00
C LEU A 102 -14.17 -5.16 -2.92
N SER A 103 -14.62 -4.56 -1.82
CA SER A 103 -16.02 -4.19 -1.60
C SER A 103 -16.49 -2.99 -2.44
N GLY A 104 -15.58 -2.29 -3.12
CA GLY A 104 -15.92 -1.19 -4.01
C GLY A 104 -15.74 -1.49 -5.50
N GLU A 105 -15.45 -2.74 -5.86
CA GLU A 105 -15.98 -3.28 -7.11
C GLU A 105 -17.41 -3.71 -6.81
N GLY A 106 -18.36 -3.35 -7.67
CA GLY A 106 -19.77 -3.69 -7.45
C GLY A 106 -19.90 -5.15 -7.05
N ALA A 107 -20.72 -5.41 -6.02
CA ALA A 107 -21.11 -6.73 -5.55
C ALA A 107 -21.83 -7.51 -6.66
N ALA A 108 -21.08 -7.92 -7.66
CA ALA A 108 -21.46 -8.75 -8.79
C ALA A 108 -20.51 -9.95 -8.82
N HIS A 109 -20.49 -10.69 -7.71
CA HIS A 109 -20.13 -12.10 -7.70
C HIS A 109 -21.26 -12.84 -6.99
N ALA A 110 -22.21 -13.27 -7.81
CA ALA A 110 -23.04 -14.47 -7.70
C ALA A 110 -23.71 -14.80 -6.35
N ALA A 111 -25.04 -14.68 -6.34
CA ALA A 111 -25.92 -15.75 -5.87
C ALA A 111 -26.94 -16.03 -6.99
#